data_AF-A0A9D6I586-F1
#
_entry.id   AF-A0A9D6I586-F1
#
_cell.length_a   1.000
_cell.length_b   1.000
_cell.length_c   1.000
_cell.angle_alpha   90.00
_cell.angle_beta   90.00
_cell.angle_gamma   90.00
#
_symmetry.space_group_name_H-M   'P 1'
#
loop_
_entity.id
_entity.type
_entity.pdbx_description
1 polymer ?
#
loop_
_entity_poly.entity_id
_entity_poly.type
_entity_poly.pdbx_seq_one_letter_code
_entity_poly.pdbx_strand_id
1 'polypeptide(L)'
;QYSVQVMEDHAEYLRTRAPGMPERPAARHVLTLRLTRLLWHQTLRLGLFALGSPNDGDWYVSPEARYQVTDALSVTAGLNLFGGPRRTEFGQFGENSNLYAVVRYAF
;
A
#
# COMPACT_ATOMS: atom_id res chain seq x y z
N GLN A 1 -1.65 11.73 -2.48
CA GLN A 1 -2.11 11.69 -3.88
C GLN A 1 -3.46 11.00 -3.92
N TYR A 2 -4.37 11.46 -4.76
CA TYR A 2 -5.70 10.89 -4.93
C TYR A 2 -5.88 10.55 -6.41
N SER A 3 -6.28 9.31 -6.68
CA SER A 3 -6.45 8.77 -8.04
C SER A 3 -7.82 8.13 -8.14
N VAL A 4 -8.47 8.27 -9.29
CA VAL A 4 -9.73 7.59 -9.58
C VAL A 4 -9.53 6.77 -10.85
N GLN A 5 -9.73 5.46 -10.74
CA GLN A 5 -9.77 4.56 -11.89
C GLN A 5 -11.23 4.35 -12.24
N VAL A 6 -11.66 4.87 -13.39
CA VAL A 6 -13.03 4.69 -13.90
C VAL A 6 -13.02 3.55 -14.91
N MET A 7 -13.98 2.64 -14.80
CA MET A 7 -14.17 1.58 -15.79
C MET A 7 -14.96 2.17 -16.96
N GLU A 8 -14.33 2.28 -18.14
CA GLU A 8 -14.91 2.98 -19.30
C GLU A 8 -16.27 2.40 -19.74
N ASP A 9 -16.45 1.07 -19.70
CA ASP A 9 -17.66 0.38 -20.18
C ASP A 9 -18.39 -0.43 -19.10
N HIS A 10 -18.68 0.20 -17.95
CA HIS A 10 -19.41 -0.46 -16.86
C HIS A 10 -20.80 -1.00 -17.28
N ALA A 11 -21.47 -0.30 -18.19
CA ALA A 11 -22.79 -0.68 -18.69
C ALA A 11 -22.77 -1.95 -19.56
N GLU A 12 -21.69 -2.20 -20.31
CA GLU A 12 -21.51 -3.41 -21.11
C GLU A 12 -21.04 -4.59 -20.24
N TYR A 13 -20.22 -4.31 -19.23
CA TYR A 13 -19.85 -5.29 -18.20
C TYR A 13 -21.07 -5.87 -17.48
N LEU A 14 -22.03 -5.03 -17.08
CA LEU A 14 -23.27 -5.51 -16.44
C LEU A 14 -24.14 -6.36 -17.38
N ARG A 15 -24.06 -6.14 -18.69
CA ARG A 15 -24.83 -6.87 -19.71
C ARG A 15 -24.23 -8.21 -20.11
N THR A 16 -22.90 -8.33 -20.12
CA THR A 16 -22.18 -9.55 -20.48
C THR A 16 -21.74 -10.39 -19.28
N ARG A 17 -22.06 -9.93 -18.06
CA ARG A 17 -21.76 -10.59 -16.79
C ARG A 17 -22.34 -12.01 -16.75
N ALA A 18 -21.45 -12.99 -16.61
CA ALA A 18 -21.85 -14.38 -16.34
C ALA A 18 -22.50 -14.49 -14.94
N PRO A 19 -23.55 -15.33 -14.77
CA PRO A 19 -24.17 -15.56 -13.48
C PRO A 19 -23.13 -16.03 -12.44
N GLY A 20 -23.01 -15.31 -11.32
CA GLY A 20 -22.11 -15.64 -10.21
C GLY A 20 -20.80 -14.82 -10.14
N MET A 21 -20.50 -13.98 -11.13
CA MET A 21 -19.31 -13.11 -11.10
C MET A 21 -19.54 -11.87 -10.24
N PRO A 22 -18.69 -11.46 -9.29
CA PRO A 22 -18.98 -10.31 -8.41
C PRO A 22 -19.15 -8.98 -9.17
N GLU A 23 -20.08 -8.13 -8.72
CA GLU A 23 -20.20 -6.76 -9.26
C GLU A 23 -18.97 -5.95 -8.88
N ARG A 24 -18.33 -5.33 -9.88
CA ARG A 24 -17.21 -4.40 -9.67
C ARG A 24 -17.75 -2.97 -9.69
N PRO A 25 -17.30 -2.09 -8.78
CA PRO A 25 -17.73 -0.70 -8.78
C PRO A 25 -17.24 0.03 -10.05
N ALA A 26 -18.08 0.92 -10.59
CA ALA A 26 -17.81 1.67 -11.83
C ALA A 26 -16.62 2.64 -11.73
N ALA A 27 -16.32 3.09 -10.51
CA ALA A 27 -15.17 3.94 -10.21
C ALA A 27 -14.49 3.44 -8.93
N ARG A 28 -13.18 3.17 -9.03
CA ARG A 28 -12.32 2.82 -7.91
C ARG A 28 -11.53 4.05 -7.49
N HIS A 29 -11.84 4.56 -6.30
CA HIS A 29 -11.06 5.62 -5.68
C HIS A 29 -9.84 5.01 -5.00
N VAL A 30 -8.64 5.48 -5.31
CA VAL A 30 -7.40 5.07 -4.66
C VAL A 30 -6.83 6.26 -3.92
N LEU A 31 -6.81 6.17 -2.61
CA LEU A 31 -6.18 7.14 -1.73
C LEU A 31 -4.75 6.70 -1.46
N THR A 32 -3.79 7.56 -1.77
CA THR A 32 -2.38 7.36 -1.46
C THR A 32 -1.91 8.40 -0.47
N LEU A 33 -1.42 7.93 0.67
CA LEU A 33 -0.87 8.76 1.72
C LEU A 33 0.59 8.36 1.96
N ARG A 34 1.48 9.34 1.90
CA ARG A 34 2.90 9.16 2.18
C ARG A 34 3.34 10.19 3.19
N LEU A 35 3.71 9.73 4.37
CA LEU A 35 4.28 10.52 5.43
C LEU A 35 5.76 10.19 5.57
N THR A 36 6.58 11.21 5.77
CA THR A 36 7.99 11.04 6.09
C THR A 36 8.34 12.06 7.15
N ARG A 37 8.88 11.57 8.27
CA ARG A 37 9.30 12.42 9.38
C ARG A 37 10.76 12.15 9.68
N LEU A 38 11.53 13.22 9.66
CA LEU A 38 12.95 13.22 10.02
C LEU A 38 13.05 13.68 11.48
N LEU A 39 13.76 12.91 12.28
CA LEU A 39 13.93 13.07 13.71
C LEU A 39 15.43 13.03 14.03
N TRP A 40 15.83 13.67 15.14
CA TRP A 40 17.18 13.56 15.71
C TRP A 40 18.27 13.93 14.70
N HIS A 41 18.22 15.16 14.18
CA HIS A 41 19.16 15.61 13.13
C HIS A 41 19.21 14.69 11.91
N GLN A 42 18.06 14.13 11.51
CA GLN A 42 17.90 13.20 10.37
C GLN A 42 18.54 11.81 10.57
N THR A 43 19.03 11.49 11.76
CA THR A 43 19.51 10.14 12.07
C THR A 43 18.38 9.12 12.13
N LEU A 44 17.16 9.53 12.51
CA LEU A 44 15.98 8.68 12.47
C LEU A 44 14.98 9.22 11.44
N ARG A 45 14.72 8.43 10.40
CA ARG A 45 13.70 8.70 9.40
C ARG A 45 12.56 7.69 9.53
N LEU A 46 11.39 8.17 9.93
CA LEU A 46 10.18 7.38 9.94
C LEU A 46 9.40 7.64 8.65
N GLY A 47 9.10 6.58 7.91
CA GLY A 47 8.24 6.59 6.74
C GLY A 47 6.94 5.85 7.04
N LEU A 48 5.82 6.37 6.54
CA LEU A 48 4.57 5.64 6.51
C LEU A 48 3.98 5.81 5.12
N PHE A 49 3.80 4.70 4.43
CA PHE A 49 3.10 4.66 3.16
C PHE A 49 1.81 3.91 3.32
N ALA A 50 0.69 4.52 2.93
CA ALA A 50 -0.63 3.91 2.99
C ALA A 50 -1.33 4.09 1.63
N LEU A 51 -1.89 3.01 1.14
CA LEU A 51 -2.76 2.96 -0.03
C LEU A 51 -4.07 2.31 0.40
N GLY A 52 -5.20 2.80 -0.08
CA GLY A 52 -6.46 2.10 0.13
C GLY A 52 -7.53 2.54 -0.84
N SER A 53 -8.42 1.60 -1.18
CA SER A 53 -9.65 1.92 -1.88
C SER A 53 -10.83 1.85 -0.92
N PRO A 54 -11.43 2.99 -0.54
CA PRO A 54 -12.61 2.98 0.33
C PRO A 54 -13.82 2.28 -0.31
N ASN A 55 -13.86 2.15 -1.65
CA ASN A 55 -14.96 1.46 -2.36
C ASN A 55 -14.86 -0.07 -2.29
N ASP A 56 -13.64 -0.62 -2.39
CA ASP A 56 -13.40 -2.08 -2.34
C ASP A 56 -13.10 -2.59 -0.92
N GLY A 57 -12.87 -1.67 0.03
CA GLY A 57 -12.52 -2.00 1.41
C GLY A 57 -11.12 -2.60 1.57
N ASP A 58 -10.24 -2.38 0.59
CA ASP A 58 -8.88 -2.89 0.56
C ASP A 58 -7.86 -1.81 0.92
N TRP A 59 -6.82 -2.22 1.64
CA TRP A 59 -5.79 -1.33 2.15
C TRP A 59 -4.42 -2.00 2.20
N TYR A 60 -3.41 -1.18 2.02
CA TYR A 60 -2.00 -1.53 2.12
C TYR A 60 -1.31 -0.45 2.94
N VAL A 61 -0.63 -0.86 4.01
CA VAL A 61 0.10 0.05 4.89
C VAL A 61 1.51 -0.51 5.07
N SER A 62 2.50 0.32 4.76
CA SER A 62 3.91 0.02 4.90
C SER A 62 4.57 1.07 5.79
N PRO A 63 4.59 0.88 7.13
CA PRO A 63 5.42 1.67 8.02
C PRO A 63 6.88 1.22 7.89
N GLU A 64 7.80 2.18 7.83
CA GLU A 64 9.24 1.96 7.84
C GLU A 64 9.93 2.91 8.82
N ALA A 65 10.99 2.43 9.46
CA ALA A 65 11.86 3.19 10.31
C ALA A 65 13.30 2.95 9.87
N ARG A 66 13.97 4.01 9.43
CA ARG A 66 15.38 4.00 9.06
C ARG A 66 16.18 4.76 10.10
N TYR A 67 17.17 4.10 10.67
CA TYR A 67 18.13 4.67 11.61
C TYR A 67 19.52 4.69 10.98
N GLN A 68 20.16 5.86 11.04
CA GLN A 68 21.52 6.08 10.58
C GLN A 68 22.45 5.94 11.78
N VAL A 69 23.17 4.81 11.82
CA VAL A 69 24.08 4.46 12.91
C VAL A 69 25.38 5.24 12.76
N THR A 70 25.88 5.35 11.53
CA THR A 70 27.04 6.18 11.16
C THR A 70 26.81 6.78 9.76
N ASP A 71 27.71 7.65 9.30
CA ASP A 71 27.63 8.19 7.92
C ASP A 71 27.65 7.10 6.85
N ALA A 72 28.34 5.99 7.14
CA ALA A 72 28.48 4.85 6.25
C ALA A 72 27.46 3.73 6.51
N LEU A 73 26.85 3.66 7.70
CA LEU A 73 25.97 2.55 8.10
C LEU A 73 24.56 3.03 8.41
N SER A 74 23.57 2.42 7.76
CA SER A 74 22.16 2.64 8.06
C SER A 74 21.41 1.32 8.17
N VAL A 75 20.46 1.28 9.10
CA VAL A 75 19.57 0.15 9.35
C VAL A 75 18.16 0.61 9.09
N THR A 76 17.38 -0.15 8.34
CA THR A 76 15.97 0.09 8.10
C THR A 76 15.19 -1.12 8.55
N ALA A 77 14.12 -0.91 9.31
CA ALA A 77 13.13 -1.92 9.62
C ALA A 77 11.78 -1.45 9.09
N GLY A 78 11.03 -2.33 8.46
CA GLY A 78 9.72 -1.98 7.92
C GLY A 78 8.79 -3.17 7.89
N LEU A 79 7.51 -2.86 7.84
CA LEU A 79 6.45 -3.84 7.69
C LEU A 79 5.75 -3.58 6.37
N ASN A 80 5.27 -4.62 5.72
CA ASN A 80 4.26 -4.52 4.68
C ASN A 80 3.01 -5.19 5.23
N LEU A 81 1.93 -4.43 5.41
CA LEU A 81 0.66 -4.93 5.91
C LEU A 81 -0.38 -4.77 4.81
N PHE A 82 -1.01 -5.88 4.42
CA PHE A 82 -2.08 -5.91 3.44
C PHE A 82 -3.36 -6.35 4.15
N GLY A 83 -4.48 -5.69 3.84
CA GLY A 83 -5.77 -6.05 4.42
C GLY A 83 -6.92 -5.70 3.50
N GLY A 84 -8.03 -6.42 3.67
CA GLY A 84 -9.22 -6.27 2.84
C GLY A 84 -9.80 -7.62 2.41
N PRO A 85 -10.94 -7.62 1.71
CA PRO A 85 -11.57 -8.85 1.25
C PRO A 85 -10.67 -9.61 0.27
N ARG A 86 -10.50 -10.93 0.42
CA ARG A 86 -9.67 -11.78 -0.49
C ARG A 86 -10.01 -11.67 -2.00
N ARG A 87 -11.14 -11.03 -2.33
CA ARG A 87 -11.68 -10.84 -3.68
C ARG A 87 -11.13 -9.58 -4.37
N THR A 88 -10.38 -8.73 -3.67
CA THR A 88 -9.81 -7.47 -4.18
C THR A 88 -8.32 -7.62 -4.49
N GLU A 89 -7.77 -6.75 -5.35
CA GLU A 89 -6.37 -6.82 -5.78
C GLU A 89 -5.36 -6.74 -4.63
N PHE A 90 -5.67 -5.99 -3.56
CA PHE A 90 -4.80 -5.94 -2.37
C PHE A 90 -5.17 -7.00 -1.32
N GLY A 91 -6.45 -7.35 -1.20
CA GLY A 91 -6.92 -8.34 -0.24
C GLY A 91 -6.50 -9.78 -0.58
N GLN A 92 -6.26 -10.10 -1.86
CA GLN A 92 -5.64 -11.38 -2.25
C GLN A 92 -4.21 -11.53 -1.69
N PHE A 93 -3.52 -10.42 -1.37
CA PHE A 93 -2.20 -10.42 -0.73
C PHE A 93 -2.29 -10.24 0.80
N GLY A 94 -3.48 -10.29 1.39
CA GLY A 94 -3.68 -10.07 2.83
C GLY A 94 -2.82 -10.98 3.73
N GLU A 95 -2.56 -12.22 3.28
CA GLU A 95 -1.72 -13.18 4.00
C GLU A 95 -0.21 -12.97 3.78
N ASN A 96 0.19 -12.07 2.88
CA ASN A 96 1.60 -11.72 2.59
C ASN A 96 2.12 -10.55 3.43
N SER A 97 1.46 -10.26 4.56
CA SER A 97 1.98 -9.29 5.50
C SER A 97 3.35 -9.74 5.99
N ASN A 98 4.38 -8.93 5.79
CA ASN A 98 5.76 -9.31 6.09
C ASN A 98 6.50 -8.24 6.89
N LEU A 99 7.48 -8.70 7.65
CA LEU A 99 8.46 -7.85 8.32
C LEU A 99 9.77 -7.99 7.55
N TYR A 100 10.41 -6.87 7.28
CA TYR A 100 11.73 -6.84 6.67
C TYR A 100 12.67 -5.92 7.45
N ALA A 101 13.94 -6.26 7.41
CA ALA A 101 15.02 -5.43 7.89
C ALA A 101 16.11 -5.37 6.83
N VAL A 102 16.67 -4.18 6.62
CA VAL A 102 17.72 -3.91 5.64
C VAL A 102 18.85 -3.20 6.36
N VAL A 103 20.05 -3.79 6.28
CA VAL A 103 21.28 -3.12 6.69
C VAL A 103 22.00 -2.68 5.43
N ARG A 104 22.31 -1.38 5.34
CA ARG A 104 23.02 -0.79 4.22
C ARG A 104 24.29 -0.14 4.72
N TYR A 105 25.41 -0.59 4.16
CA TYR A 105 26.72 0.02 4.32
C TYR A 105 27.13 0.69 3.00
N ALA A 106 27.61 1.93 3.04
CA ALA A 106 28.10 2.70 1.89
C ALA A 106 29.38 3.44 2.28
N PHE A 107 30.42 3.33 1.45
CA PHE A 107 31.74 3.92 1.66
C PHE A 107 32.00 5.06 0.67
#